data_AF-A0A7S2HFP8-F1
#
_entry.id   AF-A0A7S2HFP8-F1
#
_cell.length_a   1.000
_cell.length_b   1.000
_cell.length_c   1.000
_cell.angle_alpha   90.00
_cell.angle_beta   90.00
_cell.angle_gamma   90.00
#
_symmetry.space_group_name_H-M   'P 1'
#
loop_
_entity.id
_entity.type
_entity.pdbx_description
1 polymer ?
#
loop_
_entity_poly.entity_id
_entity_poly.type
_entity_poly.pdbx_seq_one_letter_code
_entity_poly.pdbx_strand_id
1 'polypeptide(L)'
;RCLPIQPPRRLFGGGSSSSSRKRAKSLDGRGGLGSGWSSWHGNDLSEAAKAFRKHCVVAVQATEAGDAALPLVEAACELVESFVVGLHSQLDSLRVDVEVRVLQAGADGRRAGGGPQELVSLEARLGTQSPLVGEIATRSRVAVNVQVTGTLRFALLQPTAESRDRVAMRVDGLDMPTLPDCVCARTQMREELGQGFNATTAYEWWEANRHTRFPLQTSKFHRVVESLLEQTGMKMLGSQVSADSFWGYLHTTDLNVEVLNFHFDKKIPGGIAMTAQLRPPKTPAEAADRDQVKRITKKLLTDKRSSANKLAPSGINVGAMIAGPEVGQPGADPRVIAKLLSGARKWGPGKDSWHRFDETWLCTDEKDMLGRVTKQQGRIIWREGGRNDASPQWDAASSGDGDMDSLSVDAAAKRSNATDGWICLLILVFLVLGSAYMLQLRSNNHWSTGRSLP
;
A
#
# COMPACT_ATOMS: atom_id res chain seq x y z
N ARG A 1 49.15 -4.15 46.94
CA ARG A 1 48.28 -3.55 47.97
C ARG A 1 47.36 -2.57 47.26
N CYS A 2 46.24 -3.07 46.75
CA CYS A 2 45.26 -2.29 45.99
C CYS A 2 44.21 -1.76 46.97
N LEU A 3 44.04 -0.44 47.01
CA LEU A 3 42.94 0.23 47.70
C LEU A 3 41.78 0.41 46.71
N PRO A 4 40.52 0.16 47.10
CA PRO A 4 39.38 0.31 46.21
C PRO A 4 38.92 1.78 46.13
N ILE A 5 38.76 2.25 44.91
CA ILE A 5 38.15 3.55 44.57
C ILE A 5 36.63 3.39 44.70
N GLN A 6 36.00 4.19 45.56
CA GLN A 6 34.54 4.25 45.70
C GLN A 6 33.91 5.06 44.55
N PRO A 7 32.71 4.67 44.07
CA PRO A 7 31.98 5.43 43.06
C PRO A 7 31.25 6.65 43.66
N PRO A 8 31.02 7.71 42.87
CA PRO A 8 30.40 8.94 43.36
C PRO A 8 28.89 8.76 43.60
N ARG A 9 28.43 9.30 44.73
CA ARG A 9 27.02 9.43 45.11
C ARG A 9 26.27 10.33 44.11
N ARG A 10 25.27 9.77 43.43
CA ARG A 10 24.27 10.55 42.69
C ARG A 10 23.28 11.19 43.68
N LEU A 11 23.21 12.52 43.65
CA LEU A 11 22.16 13.31 44.28
C LEU A 11 20.87 13.14 43.45
N PHE A 12 19.84 12.56 44.07
CA PHE A 12 18.49 12.55 43.52
C PHE A 12 17.86 13.93 43.72
N GLY A 13 17.80 14.72 42.65
CA GLY A 13 16.92 15.88 42.54
C GLY A 13 15.53 15.41 42.16
N GLY A 14 14.56 15.60 43.06
CA GLY A 14 13.15 15.34 42.80
C GLY A 14 12.59 16.30 41.77
N GLY A 15 12.41 15.81 40.54
CA GLY A 15 11.65 16.47 39.48
C GLY A 15 10.17 16.15 39.64
N SER A 16 9.38 17.19 39.91
CA SER A 16 7.93 17.18 40.03
C SER A 16 7.28 16.61 38.75
N SER A 17 6.66 15.44 38.86
CA SER A 17 5.87 14.84 37.79
C SER A 17 4.53 15.57 37.67
N SER A 18 4.38 16.37 36.61
CA SER A 18 3.09 16.94 36.21
C SER A 18 2.20 15.82 35.68
N SER A 19 1.41 15.24 36.59
CA SER A 19 0.31 14.33 36.31
C SER A 19 -0.73 15.02 35.42
N SER A 20 -0.67 14.77 34.11
CA SER A 20 -1.74 15.07 33.17
C SER A 20 -2.92 14.14 33.46
N ARG A 21 -3.87 14.60 34.28
CA ARG A 21 -5.16 13.94 34.52
C ARG A 21 -5.88 13.72 33.18
N LYS A 22 -5.81 12.51 32.64
CA LYS A 22 -6.72 12.01 31.61
C LYS A 22 -8.12 11.92 32.24
N ARG A 23 -8.94 12.95 32.03
CA ARG A 23 -10.35 12.97 32.42
C ARG A 23 -11.13 12.20 31.34
N ALA A 24 -11.21 10.88 31.45
CA ALA A 24 -12.19 10.10 30.72
C ALA A 24 -13.58 10.56 31.20
N LYS A 25 -14.23 11.46 30.45
CA LYS A 25 -15.65 11.76 30.67
C LYS A 25 -16.40 10.47 30.36
N SER A 26 -17.11 9.91 31.36
CA SER A 26 -18.01 8.79 31.11
C SER A 26 -19.05 9.22 30.08
N LEU A 27 -19.43 8.27 29.21
CA LEU A 27 -20.42 8.42 28.14
C LEU A 27 -21.86 8.63 28.64
N ASP A 28 -22.04 8.94 29.93
CA ASP A 28 -23.36 9.09 30.55
C ASP A 28 -23.70 10.57 30.73
N GLY A 29 -24.08 11.21 29.63
CA GLY A 29 -24.54 12.60 29.60
C GLY A 29 -25.89 12.73 28.89
N ARG A 30 -26.98 12.45 29.61
CA ARG A 30 -28.34 12.85 29.22
C ARG A 30 -28.38 14.38 29.04
N GLY A 31 -28.72 14.86 27.85
CA GLY A 31 -29.04 16.28 27.67
C GLY A 31 -28.81 16.82 26.26
N GLY A 32 -29.58 16.33 25.29
CA GLY A 32 -29.62 16.90 23.95
C GLY A 32 -30.57 16.10 23.05
N LEU A 33 -31.82 16.54 22.97
CA LEU A 33 -32.70 16.12 21.87
C LEU A 33 -32.00 16.52 20.56
N GLY A 34 -31.75 15.56 19.66
CA GLY A 34 -31.92 15.87 18.24
C GLY A 34 -30.87 15.45 17.22
N SER A 35 -29.87 14.61 17.49
CA SER A 35 -28.98 14.13 16.40
C SER A 35 -29.00 12.62 16.15
N GLY A 36 -29.43 11.78 17.10
CA GLY A 36 -29.42 10.33 16.90
C GLY A 36 -28.01 9.72 16.78
N TRP A 37 -26.97 10.46 17.16
CA TRP A 37 -25.57 10.00 17.17
C TRP A 37 -25.00 10.03 18.58
N SER A 38 -24.20 9.02 18.94
CA SER A 38 -23.24 9.12 20.04
C SER A 38 -21.84 9.40 19.48
N SER A 39 -21.02 10.12 20.24
CA SER A 39 -19.64 10.42 19.86
C SER A 39 -18.65 10.08 20.96
N TRP A 40 -17.48 9.59 20.56
CA TRP A 40 -16.27 9.54 21.36
C TRP A 40 -15.27 10.54 20.80
N HIS A 41 -14.56 11.25 21.67
CA HIS A 41 -13.52 12.21 21.28
C HIS A 41 -12.20 11.86 21.96
N GLY A 42 -11.10 12.05 21.23
CA GLY A 42 -9.76 11.81 21.74
C GLY A 42 -8.69 12.45 20.86
N ASN A 43 -7.43 12.24 21.25
CA ASN A 43 -6.25 12.76 20.54
C ASN A 43 -5.22 11.66 20.21
N ASP A 44 -5.63 10.40 20.33
CA ASP A 44 -4.81 9.22 20.09
C ASP A 44 -5.46 8.38 19.00
N LEU A 45 -4.75 8.24 17.87
CA LEU A 45 -5.26 7.52 16.70
C LEU A 45 -5.37 6.00 16.94
N SER A 46 -4.55 5.43 17.82
CA SER A 46 -4.63 4.00 18.15
C SER A 46 -5.87 3.69 18.98
N GLU A 47 -6.15 4.51 20.00
CA GLU A 47 -7.37 4.37 20.80
C GLU A 47 -8.62 4.66 19.96
N ALA A 48 -8.56 5.64 19.06
CA ALA A 48 -9.65 5.91 18.12
C ALA A 48 -9.92 4.73 17.18
N ALA A 49 -8.88 4.08 16.64
CA ALA A 49 -9.03 2.91 15.79
C ALA A 49 -9.70 1.74 16.53
N LYS A 50 -9.30 1.50 17.78
CA LYS A 50 -9.92 0.48 18.64
C LYS A 50 -11.39 0.80 18.93
N ALA A 51 -11.70 2.05 19.26
CA ALA A 51 -13.06 2.52 19.48
C ALA A 51 -13.91 2.34 18.20
N PHE A 52 -13.38 2.76 17.06
CA PHE A 52 -14.01 2.59 15.75
C PHE A 52 -14.30 1.12 15.44
N ARG A 53 -13.32 0.22 15.56
CA ARG A 53 -13.52 -1.23 15.37
C ARG A 53 -14.63 -1.78 16.27
N LYS A 54 -14.55 -1.49 17.57
CA LYS A 54 -15.57 -1.93 18.55
C LYS A 54 -16.97 -1.46 18.15
N HIS A 55 -17.12 -0.20 17.75
CA HIS A 55 -18.40 0.35 17.35
C HIS A 55 -18.90 -0.20 16.01
N CYS A 56 -18.02 -0.43 15.04
CA CYS A 56 -18.35 -1.06 13.76
C CYS A 56 -18.93 -2.47 13.94
N VAL A 57 -18.31 -3.28 14.80
CA VAL A 57 -18.79 -4.63 15.14
C VAL A 57 -20.20 -4.58 15.75
N VAL A 58 -20.40 -3.74 16.77
CA VAL A 58 -21.71 -3.60 17.42
C VAL A 58 -22.77 -3.08 16.44
N ALA A 59 -22.42 -2.08 15.62
CA ALA A 59 -23.36 -1.47 14.69
C ALA A 59 -23.78 -2.45 13.58
N VAL A 60 -22.85 -3.25 13.02
CA VAL A 60 -23.19 -4.19 11.96
C VAL A 60 -24.04 -5.36 12.48
N GLN A 61 -23.81 -5.82 13.71
CA GLN A 61 -24.62 -6.87 14.35
C GLN A 61 -26.07 -6.45 14.56
N ALA A 62 -26.32 -5.15 14.72
CA ALA A 62 -27.66 -4.59 14.82
C ALA A 62 -28.37 -4.43 13.45
N THR A 63 -27.69 -4.70 12.33
CA THR A 63 -28.29 -4.69 10.99
C THR A 63 -28.81 -6.06 10.57
N GLU A 64 -29.58 -6.13 9.49
CA GLU A 64 -30.01 -7.41 8.90
C GLU A 64 -28.86 -8.31 8.41
N ALA A 65 -27.69 -7.73 8.11
CA ALA A 65 -26.51 -8.51 7.73
C ALA A 65 -25.94 -9.29 8.92
N GLY A 66 -26.13 -8.77 10.15
CA GLY A 66 -25.80 -9.43 11.40
C GLY A 66 -24.38 -9.98 11.46
N ASP A 67 -24.24 -11.18 12.00
CA ASP A 67 -22.94 -11.85 12.19
C ASP A 67 -22.27 -12.27 10.87
N ALA A 68 -23.02 -12.41 9.77
CA ALA A 68 -22.47 -12.82 8.47
C ALA A 68 -21.51 -11.76 7.89
N ALA A 69 -21.70 -10.47 8.23
CA ALA A 69 -20.84 -9.39 7.77
C ALA A 69 -19.59 -9.17 8.65
N LEU A 70 -19.50 -9.81 9.83
CA LEU A 70 -18.41 -9.58 10.79
C LEU A 70 -17.01 -9.77 10.18
N PRO A 71 -16.70 -10.84 9.43
CA PRO A 71 -15.37 -11.00 8.84
C PRO A 71 -15.00 -9.86 7.88
N LEU A 72 -15.98 -9.33 7.15
CA LEU A 72 -15.77 -8.20 6.22
C LEU A 72 -15.50 -6.89 6.98
N VAL A 73 -16.24 -6.66 8.07
CA VAL A 73 -16.03 -5.51 8.96
C VAL A 73 -14.67 -5.58 9.63
N GLU A 74 -14.25 -6.75 10.11
CA GLU A 74 -12.93 -6.95 10.71
C GLU A 74 -11.80 -6.65 9.72
N ALA A 75 -11.91 -7.11 8.48
CA ALA A 75 -10.93 -6.80 7.42
C ALA A 75 -10.90 -5.29 7.09
N ALA A 76 -12.06 -4.63 7.06
CA ALA A 76 -12.14 -3.20 6.83
C ALA A 76 -11.52 -2.39 7.99
N CYS A 77 -11.79 -2.80 9.23
CA CYS A 77 -11.22 -2.16 10.42
C CYS A 77 -9.71 -2.40 10.53
N GLU A 78 -9.20 -3.57 10.14
CA GLU A 78 -7.77 -3.86 10.08
C GLU A 78 -7.03 -2.94 9.11
N LEU A 79 -7.63 -2.64 7.95
CA LEU A 79 -7.07 -1.67 7.01
C LEU A 79 -7.02 -0.27 7.61
N VAL A 80 -8.12 0.20 8.23
CA VAL A 80 -8.18 1.52 8.88
C VAL A 80 -7.14 1.61 9.99
N GLU A 81 -7.09 0.62 10.88
CA GLU A 81 -6.14 0.55 12.00
C GLU A 81 -4.69 0.56 11.50
N SER A 82 -4.37 -0.28 10.51
CA SER A 82 -3.03 -0.36 9.90
C SER A 82 -2.56 0.99 9.35
N PHE A 83 -3.47 1.75 8.74
CA PHE A 83 -3.20 3.09 8.23
C PHE A 83 -2.97 4.10 9.36
N VAL A 84 -3.96 4.28 10.25
CA VAL A 84 -3.95 5.36 11.25
C VAL A 84 -2.90 5.13 12.34
N VAL A 85 -2.68 3.88 12.75
CA VAL A 85 -1.61 3.54 13.69
C VAL A 85 -0.25 3.74 13.02
N GLY A 86 -0.11 3.36 11.75
CA GLY A 86 1.10 3.59 10.96
C GLY A 86 1.46 5.08 10.90
N LEU A 87 0.48 5.93 10.61
CA LEU A 87 0.62 7.39 10.60
C LEU A 87 1.07 7.91 11.97
N HIS A 88 0.37 7.50 13.03
CA HIS A 88 0.66 7.95 14.39
C HIS A 88 2.06 7.56 14.85
N SER A 89 2.48 6.33 14.58
CA SER A 89 3.77 5.77 15.05
C SER A 89 5.02 6.37 14.42
N GLN A 90 4.87 7.09 13.30
CA GLN A 90 6.00 7.73 12.61
C GLN A 90 6.04 9.24 12.83
N LEU A 91 4.95 9.83 13.29
CA LEU A 91 4.78 11.27 13.48
C LEU A 91 4.32 11.55 14.91
N ASP A 92 5.16 11.23 15.89
CA ASP A 92 4.84 11.38 17.32
C ASP A 92 4.50 12.82 17.72
N SER A 93 4.99 13.81 16.97
CA SER A 93 4.70 15.24 17.17
C SER A 93 3.37 15.70 16.56
N LEU A 94 2.69 14.85 15.80
CA LEU A 94 1.47 15.19 15.09
C LEU A 94 0.34 15.46 16.08
N ARG A 95 -0.17 16.69 16.08
CA ARG A 95 -1.37 17.03 16.83
C ARG A 95 -2.58 16.50 16.08
N VAL A 96 -3.40 15.70 16.75
CA VAL A 96 -4.60 15.12 16.16
C VAL A 96 -5.78 15.35 17.10
N ASP A 97 -6.91 15.80 16.53
CA ASP A 97 -8.23 15.76 17.16
C ASP A 97 -9.05 14.69 16.44
N VAL A 98 -9.54 13.69 17.18
CA VAL A 98 -10.25 12.54 16.62
C VAL A 98 -11.64 12.44 17.20
N GLU A 99 -12.60 12.18 16.33
CA GLU A 99 -13.98 11.90 16.69
C GLU A 99 -14.42 10.56 16.08
N VAL A 100 -15.01 9.70 16.91
CA VAL A 100 -15.70 8.48 16.46
C VAL A 100 -17.20 8.67 16.70
N ARG A 101 -17.98 8.72 15.61
CA ARG A 101 -19.45 8.88 15.66
C ARG A 101 -20.14 7.54 15.37
N VAL A 102 -21.19 7.25 16.13
CA VAL A 102 -22.01 6.03 16.00
C VAL A 102 -23.48 6.40 15.87
N LEU A 103 -24.14 5.87 14.85
CA LEU A 103 -25.58 6.05 14.67
C LEU A 103 -26.33 5.22 15.71
N GLN A 104 -27.24 5.84 16.47
CA GLN A 104 -28.05 5.16 17.47
C GLN A 104 -29.21 4.38 16.80
N ALA A 105 -29.44 3.15 17.27
CA ALA A 105 -30.57 2.34 16.85
C ALA A 105 -31.89 3.06 17.17
N GLY A 106 -32.82 3.09 16.21
CA GLY A 106 -34.12 3.76 16.37
C GLY A 106 -34.10 5.28 16.21
N ALA A 107 -32.95 5.88 15.88
CA ALA A 107 -32.96 7.19 15.25
C ALA A 107 -33.59 7.00 13.87
N ASP A 108 -34.91 7.26 13.77
CA ASP A 108 -35.72 7.24 12.54
C ASP A 108 -35.18 8.29 11.56
N GLY A 109 -34.01 8.01 11.02
CA GLY A 109 -33.44 8.69 9.88
C GLY A 109 -34.20 8.24 8.65
N ARG A 110 -35.48 8.63 8.53
CA ARG A 110 -36.10 8.83 7.21
C ARG A 110 -35.25 9.90 6.52
N ARG A 111 -34.14 9.48 5.90
CA ARG A 111 -33.21 10.39 5.24
C ARG A 111 -33.91 10.90 3.99
N ALA A 112 -34.15 12.20 3.97
CA ALA A 112 -34.67 12.93 2.82
C ALA A 112 -33.72 12.93 1.60
N GLY A 113 -32.52 12.35 1.72
CA GLY A 113 -31.59 12.15 0.61
C GLY A 113 -31.25 10.66 0.48
N GLY A 114 -31.59 10.06 -0.67
CA GLY A 114 -31.40 8.63 -0.97
C GLY A 114 -29.94 8.14 -1.10
N GLY A 115 -29.01 8.75 -0.35
CA GLY A 115 -27.61 8.32 -0.29
C GLY A 115 -27.38 7.21 0.75
N PRO A 116 -26.26 6.46 0.64
CA PRO A 116 -25.93 5.39 1.57
C PRO A 116 -25.78 5.91 3.00
N GLN A 117 -26.43 5.22 3.95
CA GLN A 117 -26.38 5.55 5.36
C GLN A 117 -25.04 5.14 5.97
N GLU A 118 -24.51 5.98 6.86
CA GLU A 118 -23.29 5.68 7.61
C GLU A 118 -23.69 5.13 8.98
N LEU A 119 -23.06 4.04 9.40
CA LEU A 119 -23.26 3.42 10.72
C LEU A 119 -22.29 3.98 11.75
N VAL A 120 -21.01 4.03 11.37
CA VAL A 120 -19.91 4.46 12.23
C VAL A 120 -18.93 5.24 11.39
N SER A 121 -18.39 6.34 11.92
CA SER A 121 -17.30 7.06 11.27
C SER A 121 -16.19 7.41 12.25
N LEU A 122 -14.95 7.36 11.78
CA LEU A 122 -13.77 7.91 12.42
C LEU A 122 -13.33 9.11 11.59
N GLU A 123 -13.29 10.29 12.19
CA GLU A 123 -12.78 11.53 11.61
C GLU A 123 -11.56 11.99 12.43
N ALA A 124 -10.41 12.12 11.77
CA ALA A 124 -9.17 12.60 12.36
C ALA A 124 -8.78 13.93 11.71
N ARG A 125 -8.78 15.00 12.50
CA ARG A 125 -8.32 16.33 12.11
C ARG A 125 -6.86 16.49 12.51
N LEU A 126 -6.01 16.61 11.52
CA LEU A 126 -4.58 16.74 11.65
C LEU A 126 -4.24 18.23 11.77
N GLY A 127 -3.54 18.59 12.84
CA GLY A 127 -3.15 19.98 13.13
C GLY A 127 -1.99 20.49 12.28
N THR A 128 -1.86 20.04 11.04
CA THR A 128 -0.78 20.43 10.12
C THR A 128 -1.26 21.47 9.13
N GLN A 129 -0.40 22.42 8.80
CA GLN A 129 -0.69 23.43 7.77
C GLN A 129 -0.47 22.88 6.36
N SER A 130 0.42 21.90 6.23
CA SER A 130 0.73 21.21 4.99
C SER A 130 0.15 19.80 4.94
N PRO A 131 -0.10 19.25 3.73
CA PRO A 131 -0.50 17.86 3.58
C PRO A 131 0.56 16.92 4.15
N LEU A 132 0.14 15.84 4.80
CA LEU A 132 1.06 14.75 5.12
C LEU A 132 1.30 13.91 3.86
N VAL A 133 2.55 13.57 3.59
CA VAL A 133 2.94 12.76 2.43
C VAL A 133 3.52 11.43 2.90
N GLY A 134 2.89 10.35 2.47
CA GLY A 134 3.34 8.98 2.66
C GLY A 134 4.05 8.46 1.42
N GLU A 135 5.36 8.27 1.52
CA GLU A 135 6.15 7.65 0.46
C GLU A 135 6.00 6.12 0.52
N ILE A 136 5.31 5.53 -0.47
CA ILE A 136 5.26 4.07 -0.62
C ILE A 136 6.64 3.56 -1.04
N ALA A 137 7.09 2.48 -0.39
CA ALA A 137 8.37 1.85 -0.68
C ALA A 137 8.52 1.43 -2.14
N THR A 138 9.66 1.73 -2.74
CA THR A 138 9.97 1.48 -4.16
C THR A 138 9.77 0.02 -4.54
N ARG A 139 10.16 -0.93 -3.67
CA ARG A 139 9.97 -2.37 -3.91
C ARG A 139 8.50 -2.81 -3.96
N SER A 140 7.58 -1.99 -3.46
CA SER A 140 6.14 -2.21 -3.63
C SER A 140 5.67 -1.92 -5.05
N ARG A 141 6.48 -1.23 -5.87
CA ARG A 141 6.24 -1.06 -7.30
C ARG A 141 4.90 -0.39 -7.61
N VAL A 142 4.58 0.63 -6.82
CA VAL A 142 3.40 1.48 -7.02
C VAL A 142 3.89 2.90 -7.23
N ALA A 143 3.61 3.47 -8.40
CA ALA A 143 4.07 4.80 -8.80
C ALA A 143 3.10 5.91 -8.35
N VAL A 144 2.70 5.85 -7.07
CA VAL A 144 1.89 6.88 -6.42
C VAL A 144 2.50 7.23 -5.06
N ASN A 145 2.16 8.41 -4.56
CA ASN A 145 2.32 8.74 -3.15
C ASN A 145 0.97 8.61 -2.44
N VAL A 146 0.99 8.63 -1.11
CA VAL A 146 -0.21 8.78 -0.30
C VAL A 146 -0.21 10.19 0.28
N GLN A 147 -1.35 10.86 0.29
CA GLN A 147 -1.49 12.20 0.84
C GLN A 147 -2.72 12.28 1.75
N VAL A 148 -2.57 13.02 2.85
CA VAL A 148 -3.69 13.34 3.75
C VAL A 148 -3.75 14.86 3.95
N THR A 149 -4.89 15.45 3.57
CA THR A 149 -5.09 16.90 3.50
C THR A 149 -5.95 17.40 4.66
N GLY A 150 -5.34 17.55 5.84
CA GLY A 150 -5.96 18.16 7.02
C GLY A 150 -6.96 17.25 7.75
N THR A 151 -7.98 16.73 7.07
CA THR A 151 -8.97 15.83 7.69
C THR A 151 -8.95 14.48 6.99
N LEU A 152 -8.77 13.41 7.74
CA LEU A 152 -8.91 12.03 7.28
C LEU A 152 -10.18 11.41 7.84
N ARG A 153 -10.95 10.72 7.03
CA ARG A 153 -12.19 10.10 7.47
C ARG A 153 -12.41 8.72 6.88
N PHE A 154 -12.85 7.81 7.73
CA PHE A 154 -13.33 6.49 7.35
C PHE A 154 -14.76 6.31 7.88
N ALA A 155 -15.69 5.90 7.03
CA ALA A 155 -17.07 5.67 7.45
C ALA A 155 -17.59 4.33 6.95
N LEU A 156 -17.98 3.47 7.88
CA LEU A 156 -18.67 2.21 7.59
C LEU A 156 -20.08 2.52 7.09
N LEU A 157 -20.41 2.06 5.90
CA LEU A 157 -21.73 2.23 5.31
C LEU A 157 -22.63 1.07 5.73
N GLN A 158 -23.91 1.38 5.91
CA GLN A 158 -24.94 0.39 6.20
C GLN A 158 -25.09 -0.56 5.00
N PRO A 159 -24.92 -1.89 5.20
CA PRO A 159 -25.21 -2.87 4.17
C PRO A 159 -26.68 -2.76 3.73
N THR A 160 -26.94 -2.81 2.43
CA THR A 160 -28.31 -2.87 1.92
C THR A 160 -28.81 -4.31 1.96
N ALA A 161 -30.13 -4.51 1.86
CA ALA A 161 -30.71 -5.86 1.78
C ALA A 161 -30.15 -6.66 0.59
N GLU A 162 -29.78 -5.97 -0.50
CA GLU A 162 -29.18 -6.55 -1.70
C GLU A 162 -27.68 -6.86 -1.55
N SER A 163 -27.01 -6.28 -0.54
CA SER A 163 -25.56 -6.35 -0.35
C SER A 163 -25.16 -6.97 0.99
N ARG A 164 -25.92 -7.96 1.48
CA ARG A 164 -25.64 -8.62 2.79
C ARG A 164 -24.28 -9.33 2.84
N ASP A 165 -23.75 -9.72 1.69
CA ASP A 165 -22.44 -10.35 1.51
C ASP A 165 -21.30 -9.33 1.25
N ARG A 166 -21.59 -8.04 1.41
CA ARG A 166 -20.67 -6.93 1.14
C ARG A 166 -20.74 -5.86 2.21
N VAL A 167 -19.57 -5.34 2.55
CA VAL A 167 -19.41 -4.16 3.40
C VAL A 167 -18.70 -3.07 2.60
N ALA A 168 -19.15 -1.83 2.76
CA ALA A 168 -18.53 -0.67 2.12
C ALA A 168 -17.99 0.30 3.17
N MET A 169 -16.80 0.84 2.92
CA MET A 169 -16.12 1.84 3.74
C MET A 169 -15.88 3.06 2.86
N ARG A 170 -16.54 4.18 3.18
CA ARG A 170 -16.23 5.47 2.56
C ARG A 170 -14.92 6.00 3.12
N VAL A 171 -14.13 6.62 2.24
CA VAL A 171 -12.86 7.22 2.59
C VAL A 171 -12.88 8.67 2.12
N ASP A 172 -12.66 9.61 3.04
CA ASP A 172 -12.52 11.03 2.71
C ASP A 172 -11.15 11.55 3.18
N GLY A 173 -10.54 12.46 2.40
CA GLY A 173 -9.27 13.09 2.74
C GLY A 173 -8.02 12.21 2.59
N LEU A 174 -8.16 11.04 1.97
CA LEU A 174 -7.06 10.20 1.51
C LEU A 174 -6.90 10.34 0.00
N ASP A 175 -5.85 11.02 -0.44
CA ASP A 175 -5.49 11.13 -1.84
C ASP A 175 -4.30 10.21 -2.14
N MET A 176 -4.24 9.65 -3.34
CA MET A 176 -3.10 8.86 -3.78
C MET A 176 -2.62 9.33 -5.15
N PRO A 177 -2.01 10.52 -5.21
CA PRO A 177 -1.60 11.12 -6.48
C PRO A 177 -0.46 10.32 -7.13
N THR A 178 -0.49 10.29 -8.45
CA THR A 178 0.59 9.79 -9.29
C THR A 178 1.88 10.54 -8.98
N LEU A 179 3.03 9.86 -9.07
CA LEU A 179 4.32 10.54 -8.94
C LEU A 179 4.45 11.67 -9.98
N PRO A 180 4.84 12.90 -9.59
CA PRO A 180 4.95 14.03 -10.52
C PRO A 180 5.82 13.74 -11.75
N ASP A 181 6.95 13.06 -11.56
CA ASP A 181 7.85 12.68 -12.65
C ASP A 181 7.22 11.71 -13.65
N CYS A 182 6.30 10.85 -13.20
CA CYS A 182 5.55 9.96 -14.10
C CYS A 182 4.65 10.77 -15.04
N VAL A 183 3.96 11.77 -14.49
CA VAL A 183 3.12 12.69 -15.27
C VAL A 183 3.99 13.50 -16.23
N CYS A 184 5.11 14.05 -15.76
CA CYS A 184 6.05 14.81 -16.57
C CYS A 184 6.61 13.97 -17.74
N ALA A 185 7.08 12.75 -17.46
CA ALA A 185 7.57 11.83 -18.49
C ALA A 185 6.50 11.49 -19.52
N ARG A 186 5.27 11.18 -19.06
CA ARG A 186 4.13 10.88 -19.95
C ARG A 186 3.79 12.05 -20.86
N THR A 187 3.76 13.27 -20.34
CA THR A 187 3.47 14.47 -21.13
C THR A 187 4.55 14.72 -22.17
N GLN A 188 5.83 14.70 -21.79
CA GLN A 188 6.95 14.90 -22.72
C GLN A 188 6.98 13.85 -23.83
N MET A 189 6.77 12.57 -23.50
CA MET A 189 6.74 11.51 -24.50
C MET A 189 5.58 11.66 -25.49
N ARG A 190 4.39 12.09 -25.02
CA ARG A 190 3.25 12.36 -25.91
C ARG A 190 3.53 13.51 -26.87
N GLU A 191 4.16 14.57 -26.37
CA GLU A 191 4.52 15.74 -27.17
C GLU A 191 5.60 15.40 -28.20
N GLU A 192 6.67 14.72 -27.79
CA GLU A 192 7.83 14.43 -28.65
C GLU A 192 7.58 13.27 -29.63
N LEU A 193 6.88 12.20 -29.20
CA LEU A 193 6.64 11.03 -30.06
C LEU A 193 5.36 11.14 -30.89
N GLY A 194 4.42 12.02 -30.50
CA GLY A 194 3.17 12.28 -31.22
C GLY A 194 2.40 10.99 -31.56
N GLN A 195 2.10 10.79 -32.84
CA GLN A 195 1.39 9.58 -33.32
C GLN A 195 2.20 8.28 -33.16
N GLY A 196 3.52 8.39 -32.98
CA GLY A 196 4.40 7.26 -32.71
C GLY A 196 4.39 6.80 -31.25
N PHE A 197 3.63 7.46 -30.35
CA PHE A 197 3.62 7.15 -28.92
C PHE A 197 2.98 5.77 -28.63
N ASN A 198 3.83 4.76 -28.39
CA ASN A 198 3.44 3.40 -28.03
C ASN A 198 4.42 2.82 -27.00
N ALA A 199 4.17 1.60 -26.52
CA ALA A 199 4.99 0.99 -25.47
C ALA A 199 6.48 0.90 -25.83
N THR A 200 6.81 0.51 -27.06
CA THR A 200 8.20 0.32 -27.52
C THR A 200 8.92 1.65 -27.66
N THR A 201 8.33 2.60 -28.40
CA THR A 201 8.95 3.93 -28.61
C THR A 201 9.04 4.74 -27.33
N ALA A 202 8.07 4.62 -26.42
CA ALA A 202 8.14 5.24 -25.09
C ALA A 202 9.28 4.66 -24.24
N TYR A 203 9.51 3.35 -24.31
CA TYR A 203 10.62 2.70 -23.61
C TYR A 203 11.98 3.09 -24.19
N GLU A 204 12.12 3.14 -25.51
CA GLU A 204 13.34 3.63 -26.17
C GLU A 204 13.64 5.08 -25.80
N TRP A 205 12.61 5.93 -25.81
CA TRP A 205 12.73 7.31 -25.35
C TRP A 205 13.17 7.37 -23.88
N TRP A 206 12.59 6.53 -23.01
CA TRP A 206 12.94 6.48 -21.60
C TRP A 206 14.41 6.12 -21.41
N GLU A 207 14.90 5.05 -22.04
CA GLU A 207 16.31 4.65 -21.95
C GLU A 207 17.27 5.75 -22.41
N ALA A 208 16.90 6.49 -23.47
CA ALA A 208 17.72 7.59 -23.97
C ALA A 208 17.73 8.84 -23.07
N ASN A 209 16.67 9.07 -22.27
CA ASN A 209 16.47 10.34 -21.56
C ASN A 209 16.44 10.23 -20.02
N ARG A 210 16.24 9.04 -19.45
CA ARG A 210 15.98 8.86 -18.01
C ARG A 210 17.07 9.41 -17.10
N HIS A 211 18.34 9.25 -17.48
CA HIS A 211 19.45 9.70 -16.64
C HIS A 211 19.66 11.21 -16.63
N THR A 212 19.31 11.89 -17.73
CA THR A 212 19.47 13.35 -17.87
C THR A 212 18.24 14.10 -17.38
N ARG A 213 17.03 13.64 -17.76
CA ARG A 213 15.76 14.31 -17.43
C ARG A 213 15.17 13.90 -16.09
N PHE A 214 15.44 12.67 -15.64
CA PHE A 214 14.89 12.11 -14.41
C PHE A 214 15.98 11.46 -13.53
N PRO A 215 17.01 12.20 -13.06
CA PRO A 215 18.14 11.61 -12.35
C PRO A 215 17.72 10.76 -11.14
N LEU A 216 18.41 9.65 -10.88
CA LEU A 216 18.07 8.70 -9.80
C LEU A 216 18.08 9.33 -8.40
N GLN A 217 18.81 10.42 -8.22
CA GLN A 217 18.93 11.15 -6.95
C GLN A 217 17.61 11.84 -6.58
N THR A 218 16.95 12.42 -7.57
CA THR A 218 15.76 13.25 -7.36
C THR A 218 14.49 12.53 -7.80
N SER A 219 14.57 11.67 -8.81
CA SER A 219 13.40 11.03 -9.40
C SER A 219 13.02 9.73 -8.70
N LYS A 220 11.95 9.78 -7.89
CA LYS A 220 11.34 8.56 -7.34
C LYS A 220 10.77 7.67 -8.43
N PHE A 221 10.18 8.26 -9.49
CA PHE A 221 9.63 7.47 -10.59
C PHE A 221 10.71 6.62 -11.27
N HIS A 222 11.89 7.21 -11.53
CA HIS A 222 13.01 6.46 -12.09
C HIS A 222 13.44 5.31 -11.18
N ARG A 223 13.56 5.53 -9.86
CA ARG A 223 13.88 4.47 -8.89
C ARG A 223 12.83 3.35 -8.89
N VAL A 224 11.54 3.68 -8.99
CA VAL A 224 10.46 2.68 -9.08
C VAL A 224 10.58 1.84 -10.35
N VAL A 225 10.85 2.47 -11.50
CA VAL A 225 11.04 1.76 -12.77
C VAL A 225 12.28 0.86 -12.71
N GLU A 226 13.43 1.37 -12.24
CA GLU A 226 14.67 0.59 -12.08
C GLU A 226 14.46 -0.60 -11.15
N SER A 227 13.69 -0.43 -10.07
CA SER A 227 13.44 -1.52 -9.13
C SER A 227 12.81 -2.75 -9.78
N LEU A 228 12.06 -2.59 -10.88
CA LEU A 228 11.52 -3.68 -11.67
C LEU A 228 12.50 -4.11 -12.76
N LEU A 229 12.93 -3.18 -13.60
CA LEU A 229 13.69 -3.49 -14.82
C LEU A 229 15.09 -4.02 -14.51
N GLU A 230 15.69 -3.66 -13.38
CA GLU A 230 17.00 -4.17 -13.01
C GLU A 230 16.99 -5.60 -12.48
N GLN A 231 15.82 -6.18 -12.18
CA GLN A 231 15.74 -7.57 -11.75
C GLN A 231 16.28 -8.49 -12.83
N THR A 232 17.17 -9.41 -12.44
CA THR A 232 17.74 -10.43 -13.33
C THR A 232 16.67 -11.17 -14.13
N GLY A 233 15.57 -11.54 -13.46
CA GLY A 233 14.43 -12.19 -14.13
C GLY A 233 13.78 -11.33 -15.22
N MET A 234 13.68 -10.02 -15.03
CA MET A 234 13.11 -9.11 -16.04
C MET A 234 14.06 -8.90 -17.22
N LYS A 235 15.36 -8.74 -16.96
CA LYS A 235 16.39 -8.62 -18.00
C LYS A 235 16.43 -9.82 -18.95
N MET A 236 16.10 -11.01 -18.45
CA MET A 236 16.05 -12.23 -19.25
C MET A 236 14.80 -12.36 -20.14
N LEU A 237 13.74 -11.58 -19.90
CA LEU A 237 12.47 -11.69 -20.64
C LEU A 237 12.44 -10.85 -21.93
N GLY A 238 13.53 -10.13 -22.24
CA GLY A 238 13.67 -9.34 -23.46
C GLY A 238 13.11 -7.92 -23.37
N SER A 239 13.41 -7.12 -24.40
CA SER A 239 13.05 -5.70 -24.47
C SER A 239 11.55 -5.46 -24.51
N GLN A 240 10.77 -6.32 -25.19
CA GLN A 240 9.32 -6.16 -25.29
C GLN A 240 8.64 -6.25 -23.91
N VAL A 241 9.08 -7.17 -23.06
CA VAL A 241 8.50 -7.31 -21.71
C VAL A 241 8.88 -6.11 -20.83
N SER A 242 10.07 -5.56 -21.02
CA SER A 242 10.51 -4.33 -20.35
C SER A 242 9.67 -3.13 -20.81
N ALA A 243 9.43 -3.00 -22.12
CA ALA A 243 8.58 -1.97 -22.70
C ALA A 243 7.13 -2.06 -22.19
N ASP A 244 6.52 -3.25 -22.21
CA ASP A 244 5.17 -3.49 -21.67
C ASP A 244 5.08 -3.13 -20.18
N SER A 245 6.12 -3.45 -19.41
CA SER A 245 6.15 -3.19 -17.96
C SER A 245 6.31 -1.70 -17.67
N PHE A 246 7.22 -1.03 -18.37
CA PHE A 246 7.40 0.41 -18.31
C PHE A 246 6.12 1.16 -18.71
N TRP A 247 5.45 0.69 -19.77
CA TRP A 247 4.17 1.23 -20.22
C TRP A 247 3.10 1.23 -19.12
N GLY A 248 3.05 0.17 -18.31
CA GLY A 248 2.17 0.12 -17.14
C GLY A 248 2.49 1.20 -16.11
N TYR A 249 3.77 1.46 -15.81
CA TYR A 249 4.17 2.51 -14.89
C TYR A 249 3.90 3.90 -15.43
N LEU A 250 4.27 4.18 -16.68
CA LEU A 250 4.10 5.46 -17.35
C LEU A 250 2.65 5.93 -17.33
N HIS A 251 1.71 4.98 -17.46
CA HIS A 251 0.30 5.30 -17.47
C HIS A 251 -0.32 5.44 -16.10
N THR A 252 0.36 5.14 -14.99
CA THR A 252 -0.20 5.26 -13.63
C THR A 252 -0.98 6.58 -13.46
N THR A 253 -2.15 6.48 -12.82
CA THR A 253 -3.04 7.62 -12.53
C THR A 253 -3.37 7.68 -11.05
N ASP A 254 -3.96 8.79 -10.62
CA ASP A 254 -4.29 9.02 -9.23
C ASP A 254 -5.33 8.01 -8.75
N LEU A 255 -5.04 7.39 -7.60
CA LEU A 255 -5.90 6.40 -6.94
C LEU A 255 -6.72 7.07 -5.84
N ASN A 256 -7.49 8.09 -6.21
CA ASN A 256 -8.34 8.82 -5.28
C ASN A 256 -9.59 7.96 -4.97
N VAL A 257 -9.43 7.07 -3.98
CA VAL A 257 -10.43 6.10 -3.54
C VAL A 257 -11.53 6.81 -2.75
N GLU A 258 -12.77 6.62 -3.17
CA GLU A 258 -13.96 7.16 -2.49
C GLU A 258 -14.61 6.09 -1.61
N VAL A 259 -14.68 4.84 -2.11
CA VAL A 259 -15.27 3.72 -1.38
C VAL A 259 -14.42 2.46 -1.55
N LEU A 260 -14.07 1.83 -0.43
CA LEU A 260 -13.52 0.48 -0.38
C LEU A 260 -14.65 -0.52 -0.12
N ASN A 261 -14.67 -1.60 -0.87
CA ASN A 261 -15.72 -2.61 -0.80
C ASN A 261 -15.14 -3.97 -0.49
N PHE A 262 -15.63 -4.59 0.56
CA PHE A 262 -15.19 -5.89 1.08
C PHE A 262 -16.30 -6.90 0.81
N HIS A 263 -15.98 -8.04 0.23
CA HIS A 263 -16.94 -9.09 -0.09
C HIS A 263 -16.27 -10.46 -0.02
N PHE A 264 -17.07 -11.51 0.15
CA PHE A 264 -16.56 -12.87 0.17
C PHE A 264 -16.16 -13.32 -1.25
N ASP A 265 -14.95 -13.87 -1.39
CA ASP A 265 -14.48 -14.47 -2.63
C ASP A 265 -13.61 -15.70 -2.35
N LYS A 266 -14.11 -16.87 -2.76
CA LYS A 266 -13.44 -18.16 -2.57
C LYS A 266 -12.11 -18.28 -3.33
N LYS A 267 -11.87 -17.41 -4.32
CA LYS A 267 -10.62 -17.39 -5.10
C LYS A 267 -9.48 -16.67 -4.37
N ILE A 268 -9.76 -15.92 -3.31
CA ILE A 268 -8.73 -15.25 -2.50
C ILE A 268 -8.37 -16.11 -1.28
N PRO A 269 -7.07 -16.32 -0.99
CA PRO A 269 -6.65 -16.91 0.27
C PRO A 269 -7.20 -16.11 1.46
N GLY A 270 -7.98 -16.74 2.34
CA GLY A 270 -8.67 -16.04 3.45
C GLY A 270 -10.11 -15.63 3.13
N GLY A 271 -10.58 -15.83 1.90
CA GLY A 271 -12.00 -15.77 1.55
C GLY A 271 -12.60 -14.37 1.45
N ILE A 272 -11.82 -13.30 1.60
CA ILE A 272 -12.28 -11.91 1.52
C ILE A 272 -11.50 -11.19 0.42
N ALA A 273 -12.23 -10.60 -0.53
CA ALA A 273 -11.69 -9.73 -1.55
C ALA A 273 -12.07 -8.27 -1.28
N MET A 274 -11.22 -7.36 -1.75
CA MET A 274 -11.44 -5.92 -1.68
C MET A 274 -11.42 -5.29 -3.07
N THR A 275 -12.38 -4.40 -3.34
CA THR A 275 -12.42 -3.56 -4.54
C THR A 275 -12.54 -2.09 -4.16
N ALA A 276 -12.17 -1.20 -5.08
CA ALA A 276 -12.24 0.25 -4.86
C ALA A 276 -13.12 0.92 -5.91
N GLN A 277 -13.96 1.83 -5.46
CA GLN A 277 -14.57 2.85 -6.29
C GLN A 277 -13.70 4.11 -6.18
N LEU A 278 -13.17 4.54 -7.32
CA LEU A 278 -12.42 5.79 -7.42
C LEU A 278 -13.40 6.95 -7.65
N ARG A 279 -13.03 8.16 -7.23
CA ARG A 279 -13.79 9.37 -7.59
C ARG A 279 -13.94 9.48 -9.12
N PRO A 280 -14.94 10.21 -9.63
CA PRO A 280 -14.97 10.56 -11.04
C PRO A 280 -13.72 11.35 -11.49
N PRO A 281 -13.26 11.20 -12.75
CA PRO A 281 -12.20 12.03 -13.29
C PRO A 281 -12.63 13.51 -13.31
N LYS A 282 -11.71 14.42 -13.00
CA LYS A 282 -11.95 15.88 -12.98
C LYS A 282 -11.83 16.49 -14.38
N THR A 283 -11.06 15.87 -15.27
CA THR A 283 -10.80 16.38 -16.61
C THR A 283 -10.91 15.26 -17.66
N PRO A 284 -11.21 15.60 -18.94
CA PRO A 284 -11.19 14.61 -20.02
C PRO A 284 -9.82 13.94 -20.20
N ALA A 285 -8.72 14.67 -19.95
CA ALA A 285 -7.37 14.10 -20.00
C ALA A 285 -7.16 13.05 -18.90
N GLU A 286 -7.61 13.33 -17.68
CA GLU A 286 -7.58 12.34 -16.58
C GLU A 286 -8.44 11.12 -16.93
N ALA A 287 -9.62 11.32 -17.51
CA ALA A 287 -10.49 10.22 -17.95
C ALA A 287 -9.79 9.32 -18.97
N ALA A 288 -9.19 9.90 -20.02
CA ALA A 288 -8.45 9.16 -21.03
C ALA A 288 -7.24 8.40 -20.46
N ASP A 289 -6.51 9.00 -19.51
CA ASP A 289 -5.41 8.35 -18.82
C ASP A 289 -5.90 7.16 -17.98
N ARG A 290 -7.00 7.32 -17.25
CA ARG A 290 -7.60 6.25 -16.44
C ARG A 290 -8.13 5.11 -17.29
N ASP A 291 -8.75 5.40 -18.42
CA ASP A 291 -9.19 4.38 -19.37
C ASP A 291 -8.01 3.60 -19.93
N GLN A 292 -6.90 4.29 -20.25
CA GLN A 292 -5.68 3.64 -20.71
C GLN A 292 -5.08 2.73 -19.63
N VAL A 293 -4.96 3.19 -18.38
CA VAL A 293 -4.52 2.33 -17.24
C VAL A 293 -5.42 1.13 -17.12
N LYS A 294 -6.74 1.34 -17.12
CA LYS A 294 -7.73 0.28 -16.97
C LYS A 294 -7.57 -0.78 -18.05
N ARG A 295 -7.36 -0.39 -19.31
CA ARG A 295 -7.07 -1.33 -20.41
C ARG A 295 -5.79 -2.14 -20.16
N ILE A 296 -4.70 -1.48 -19.78
CA ILE A 296 -3.42 -2.13 -19.49
C ILE A 296 -3.57 -3.12 -18.33
N THR A 297 -4.20 -2.69 -17.23
CA THR A 297 -4.43 -3.51 -16.04
C THR A 297 -5.30 -4.71 -16.35
N LYS A 298 -6.40 -4.55 -17.09
CA LYS A 298 -7.25 -5.67 -17.51
C LYS A 298 -6.47 -6.71 -18.30
N LYS A 299 -5.71 -6.29 -19.31
CA LYS A 299 -4.85 -7.18 -20.10
C LYS A 299 -3.84 -7.92 -19.22
N LEU A 300 -3.17 -7.19 -18.31
CA LEU A 300 -2.20 -7.77 -17.37
C LEU A 300 -2.85 -8.81 -16.44
N LEU A 301 -4.05 -8.54 -15.91
CA LEU A 301 -4.77 -9.44 -15.02
C LEU A 301 -5.30 -10.69 -15.75
N THR A 302 -5.76 -10.55 -16.99
CA THR A 302 -6.22 -11.68 -17.81
C THR A 302 -5.06 -12.57 -18.22
N ASP A 303 -4.00 -11.98 -18.76
CA ASP A 303 -2.97 -12.73 -19.47
C ASP A 303 -1.84 -13.20 -18.53
N LYS A 304 -1.55 -12.42 -17.48
CA LYS A 304 -0.26 -12.49 -16.77
C LYS A 304 -0.38 -12.35 -15.24
N ARG A 305 -1.56 -12.41 -14.62
CA ARG A 305 -1.74 -12.17 -13.17
C ARG A 305 -0.79 -13.01 -12.30
N SER A 306 -0.68 -14.31 -12.56
CA SER A 306 0.11 -15.22 -11.71
C SER A 306 1.61 -14.88 -11.71
N SER A 307 2.20 -14.66 -12.88
CA SER A 307 3.61 -14.27 -12.99
C SER A 307 3.83 -12.86 -12.46
N ALA A 308 2.95 -11.92 -12.79
CA ALA A 308 3.07 -10.55 -12.33
C ALA A 308 2.94 -10.43 -10.80
N ASN A 309 2.10 -11.25 -10.16
CA ASN A 309 1.93 -11.25 -8.70
C ASN A 309 3.18 -11.73 -7.95
N LYS A 310 4.02 -12.58 -8.58
CA LYS A 310 5.32 -12.98 -8.00
C LYS A 310 6.34 -11.84 -8.03
N LEU A 311 6.24 -10.96 -9.02
CA LEU A 311 7.18 -9.86 -9.21
C LEU A 311 6.72 -8.60 -8.46
N ALA A 312 5.47 -8.20 -8.60
CA ALA A 312 4.95 -6.95 -8.06
C ALA A 312 3.63 -7.17 -7.28
N PRO A 313 3.65 -7.95 -6.18
CA PRO A 313 2.44 -8.35 -5.48
C PRO A 313 1.55 -7.16 -5.07
N SER A 314 2.14 -6.09 -4.56
CA SER A 314 1.42 -4.87 -4.18
C SER A 314 0.76 -4.18 -5.38
N GLY A 315 1.52 -3.92 -6.45
CA GLY A 315 0.98 -3.31 -7.68
C GLY A 315 -0.13 -4.15 -8.33
N ILE A 316 0.01 -5.48 -8.34
CA ILE A 316 -1.03 -6.37 -8.88
C ILE A 316 -2.27 -6.41 -8.00
N ASN A 317 -2.13 -6.36 -6.67
CA ASN A 317 -3.29 -6.23 -5.79
C ASN A 317 -4.00 -4.88 -5.99
N VAL A 318 -3.27 -3.78 -6.14
CA VAL A 318 -3.87 -2.48 -6.48
C VAL A 318 -4.62 -2.54 -7.82
N GLY A 319 -4.03 -3.14 -8.85
CA GLY A 319 -4.71 -3.35 -10.13
C GLY A 319 -5.96 -4.23 -10.01
N ALA A 320 -5.90 -5.32 -9.24
CA ALA A 320 -7.04 -6.21 -8.99
C ALA A 320 -8.15 -5.53 -8.18
N MET A 321 -7.81 -4.64 -7.25
CA MET A 321 -8.75 -3.81 -6.50
C MET A 321 -9.62 -2.95 -7.44
N ILE A 322 -9.04 -2.46 -8.53
CA ILE A 322 -9.69 -1.52 -9.45
C ILE A 322 -10.40 -2.25 -10.59
N ALA A 323 -9.77 -3.28 -11.18
CA ALA A 323 -10.22 -3.88 -12.44
C ALA A 323 -10.43 -5.39 -12.39
N GLY A 324 -10.15 -6.06 -11.27
CA GLY A 324 -10.26 -7.52 -11.13
C GLY A 324 -11.63 -8.07 -11.53
N PRO A 325 -12.73 -7.63 -10.88
CA PRO A 325 -14.07 -8.14 -11.16
C PRO A 325 -14.48 -8.02 -12.63
N GLU A 326 -14.05 -6.95 -13.30
CA GLU A 326 -14.40 -6.68 -14.70
C GLU A 326 -13.79 -7.67 -15.70
N VAL A 327 -12.82 -8.48 -15.27
CA VAL A 327 -12.22 -9.56 -16.07
C VAL A 327 -12.42 -10.94 -15.43
N GLY A 328 -13.42 -11.08 -14.55
CA GLY A 328 -13.75 -12.35 -13.88
C GLY A 328 -12.70 -12.82 -12.86
N GLN A 329 -11.78 -11.94 -12.52
CA GLN A 329 -10.69 -12.17 -11.56
C GLN A 329 -11.12 -11.66 -10.18
N PRO A 330 -10.67 -12.29 -9.07
CA PRO A 330 -10.97 -11.76 -7.75
C PRO A 330 -10.33 -10.39 -7.55
N GLY A 331 -10.88 -9.60 -6.63
CA GLY A 331 -10.32 -8.33 -6.18
C GLY A 331 -8.95 -8.46 -5.51
N ALA A 332 -8.57 -7.45 -4.73
CA ALA A 332 -7.36 -7.46 -3.94
C ALA A 332 -7.52 -8.30 -2.66
N ASP A 333 -6.42 -8.85 -2.16
CA ASP A 333 -6.35 -9.33 -0.77
C ASP A 333 -6.25 -8.11 0.16
N PRO A 334 -7.23 -7.88 1.06
CA PRO A 334 -7.23 -6.71 1.95
C PRO A 334 -6.00 -6.63 2.84
N ARG A 335 -5.39 -7.77 3.21
CA ARG A 335 -4.18 -7.80 4.05
C ARG A 335 -2.96 -7.25 3.31
N VAL A 336 -2.87 -7.51 2.01
CA VAL A 336 -1.79 -6.96 1.16
C VAL A 336 -1.93 -5.45 1.05
N ILE A 337 -3.15 -4.94 0.91
CA ILE A 337 -3.38 -3.50 0.85
C ILE A 337 -3.21 -2.83 2.21
N ALA A 338 -3.69 -3.43 3.31
CA ALA A 338 -3.44 -2.94 4.67
C ALA A 338 -1.93 -2.83 4.95
N LYS A 339 -1.15 -3.85 4.57
CA LYS A 339 0.31 -3.81 4.64
C LYS A 339 0.92 -2.71 3.77
N LEU A 340 0.45 -2.55 2.53
CA LEU A 340 0.90 -1.49 1.61
C LEU A 340 0.65 -0.10 2.19
N LEU A 341 -0.45 0.06 2.93
CA LEU A 341 -0.91 1.33 3.48
C LEU A 341 -0.48 1.58 4.93
N SER A 342 0.28 0.66 5.54
CA SER A 342 0.79 0.82 6.91
C SER A 342 2.17 1.47 6.95
N GLY A 343 2.47 2.13 8.07
CA GLY A 343 3.77 2.73 8.35
C GLY A 343 4.89 1.68 8.42
N ALA A 344 5.96 1.92 7.68
CA ALA A 344 7.22 1.20 7.81
C ALA A 344 7.80 1.33 9.23
N ARG A 345 8.47 0.30 9.73
CA ARG A 345 9.17 0.37 11.02
C ARG A 345 10.68 0.52 10.85
N LYS A 346 11.18 0.07 9.70
CA LYS A 346 12.57 0.17 9.29
C LYS A 346 12.64 0.51 7.81
N TRP A 347 13.41 1.53 7.49
CA TRP A 347 13.69 1.98 6.13
C TRP A 347 15.09 2.60 6.08
N GLY A 348 15.49 3.07 4.90
CA GLY A 348 16.79 3.65 4.64
C GLY A 348 17.33 3.25 3.27
N PRO A 349 18.38 3.92 2.82
CA PRO A 349 19.02 3.65 1.54
C PRO A 349 19.75 2.30 1.52
N GLY A 350 19.86 1.72 0.34
CA GLY A 350 20.80 0.64 0.09
C GLY A 350 22.25 1.13 0.11
N LYS A 351 23.22 0.20 0.08
CA LYS A 351 24.65 0.57 0.06
C LYS A 351 25.23 0.72 -1.34
N ASP A 352 24.64 0.06 -2.34
CA ASP A 352 25.25 -0.13 -3.66
C ASP A 352 24.39 0.44 -4.80
N SER A 353 25.04 0.79 -5.92
CA SER A 353 24.41 1.25 -7.16
C SER A 353 23.45 2.44 -6.94
N TRP A 354 22.28 2.43 -7.57
CA TRP A 354 21.25 3.44 -7.41
C TRP A 354 20.47 3.31 -6.09
N HIS A 355 20.50 2.15 -5.43
CA HIS A 355 19.77 1.91 -4.18
C HIS A 355 20.19 2.87 -3.06
N ARG A 356 21.43 3.40 -3.13
CA ARG A 356 21.92 4.43 -2.19
C ARG A 356 21.16 5.76 -2.26
N PHE A 357 20.40 5.97 -3.33
CA PHE A 357 19.55 7.15 -3.53
C PHE A 357 18.08 6.89 -3.17
N ASP A 358 17.75 5.68 -2.70
CA ASP A 358 16.38 5.27 -2.39
C ASP A 358 16.18 5.04 -0.89
N GLU A 359 15.72 6.07 -0.17
CA GLU A 359 15.42 6.01 1.27
C GLU A 359 14.41 4.92 1.65
N THR A 360 13.70 4.35 0.68
CA THR A 360 12.71 3.31 0.92
C THR A 360 13.22 1.91 0.60
N TRP A 361 14.47 1.77 0.12
CA TRP A 361 14.99 0.49 -0.37
C TRP A 361 15.01 -0.60 0.71
N LEU A 362 15.42 -0.25 1.93
CA LEU A 362 15.46 -1.16 3.08
C LEU A 362 14.09 -1.35 3.76
N CYS A 363 13.01 -0.80 3.19
CA CYS A 363 11.65 -1.06 3.63
C CYS A 363 11.18 -2.46 3.17
N THR A 364 11.77 -3.49 3.76
CA THR A 364 11.55 -4.91 3.44
C THR A 364 11.11 -5.70 4.65
N ASP A 365 10.37 -6.79 4.47
CA ASP A 365 10.05 -7.69 5.58
C ASP A 365 11.31 -8.31 6.18
N GLU A 366 11.25 -8.65 7.46
CA GLU A 366 12.30 -9.44 8.10
C GLU A 366 12.17 -10.88 7.60
N LYS A 367 13.31 -11.48 7.23
CA LYS A 367 13.40 -12.84 6.72
C LYS A 367 14.37 -13.66 7.56
N ASP A 368 14.10 -14.96 7.69
CA ASP A 368 15.05 -15.92 8.27
C ASP A 368 16.19 -16.27 7.31
N MET A 369 17.10 -17.15 7.75
CA MET A 369 18.22 -17.63 6.94
C MET A 369 17.81 -18.37 5.66
N LEU A 370 16.56 -18.86 5.59
CA LEU A 370 15.99 -19.53 4.41
C LEU A 370 15.23 -18.56 3.51
N GLY A 371 15.23 -17.26 3.83
CA GLY A 371 14.51 -16.23 3.08
C GLY A 371 13.00 -16.21 3.33
N ARG A 372 12.49 -16.97 4.32
CA ARG A 372 11.07 -16.97 4.68
C ARG A 372 10.77 -15.73 5.49
N VAL A 373 9.64 -15.09 5.22
CA VAL A 373 9.20 -13.91 5.97
C VAL A 373 8.85 -14.33 7.40
N THR A 374 9.61 -13.83 8.38
CA THR A 374 9.36 -14.06 9.82
C THR A 374 8.49 -12.96 10.41
N LYS A 375 8.63 -11.74 9.90
CA LYS A 375 7.87 -10.59 10.38
C LYS A 375 7.59 -9.62 9.24
N GLN A 376 6.31 -9.39 9.01
CA GLN A 376 5.87 -8.37 8.06
C GLN A 376 6.06 -6.98 8.66
N GLN A 377 6.37 -6.00 7.82
CA GLN A 377 6.28 -4.59 8.18
C GLN A 377 5.50 -3.79 7.15
N GLY A 378 5.10 -2.57 7.52
CA GLY A 378 4.45 -1.65 6.60
C GLY A 378 5.35 -1.17 5.47
N ARG A 379 4.79 -0.32 4.62
CA ARG A 379 5.41 0.12 3.36
C ARG A 379 5.41 1.63 3.15
N ILE A 380 4.81 2.41 4.04
CA ILE A 380 4.76 3.87 3.94
C ILE A 380 5.78 4.52 4.88
N ILE A 381 6.47 5.54 4.37
CA ILE A 381 7.25 6.47 5.19
C ILE A 381 6.54 7.82 5.16
N TRP A 382 5.99 8.22 6.30
CA TRP A 382 5.24 9.46 6.48
C TRP A 382 6.16 10.64 6.75
N ARG A 383 5.83 11.78 6.13
CA ARG A 383 6.52 13.07 6.30
C ARG A 383 5.51 14.20 6.30
N GLU A 384 5.79 15.27 7.03
CA GLU A 384 5.05 16.53 6.91
C GLU A 384 5.44 17.23 5.60
N GLY A 385 4.46 17.56 4.75
CA GLY A 385 4.70 18.22 3.48
C GLY A 385 5.31 19.62 3.65
N GLY A 386 6.09 20.08 2.68
CA GLY A 386 6.74 21.39 2.72
C GLY A 386 8.02 21.47 3.54
N ARG A 387 8.41 20.40 4.25
CA ARG A 387 9.78 20.24 4.74
C ARG A 387 10.66 19.90 3.52
N ASN A 388 11.03 20.93 2.76
CA ASN A 388 11.75 20.90 1.48
C ASN A 388 12.41 19.54 1.18
N ASP A 389 11.83 18.84 0.20
CA ASP A 389 12.25 17.57 -0.39
C ASP A 389 13.62 17.61 -1.10
N ALA A 390 14.55 18.46 -0.65
CA ALA A 390 15.93 18.06 -0.72
C ALA A 390 16.02 16.81 0.16
N SER A 391 16.15 15.63 -0.48
CA SER A 391 16.64 14.41 0.17
C SER A 391 17.59 14.84 1.29
N PRO A 392 17.36 14.45 2.56
CA PRO A 392 18.14 14.96 3.68
C PRO A 392 19.59 15.03 3.23
N GLN A 393 20.12 16.25 3.16
CA GLN A 393 21.47 16.48 2.67
C GLN A 393 22.34 15.75 3.70
N TRP A 394 22.68 14.50 3.40
CA TRP A 394 23.51 13.70 4.26
C TRP A 394 24.88 14.33 4.18
N ASP A 395 25.15 15.24 5.11
CA ASP A 395 26.51 15.57 5.51
C ASP A 395 27.11 14.22 5.93
N ALA A 396 27.90 13.63 5.05
CA ALA A 396 28.59 12.36 5.24
C ALA A 396 29.66 12.42 6.37
N ALA A 397 29.53 13.35 7.31
CA ALA A 397 30.55 13.78 8.25
C ALA A 397 30.22 13.51 9.73
N SER A 398 29.13 12.80 10.05
CA SER A 398 28.84 12.44 11.45
C SER A 398 28.39 11.00 11.65
N SER A 399 29.07 10.05 11.01
CA SER A 399 29.27 8.74 11.63
C SER A 399 30.28 8.92 12.76
N GLY A 400 29.82 9.44 13.90
CA GLY A 400 30.54 9.26 15.15
C GLY A 400 30.62 7.75 15.40
N ASP A 401 31.84 7.28 15.70
CA ASP A 401 32.19 5.93 16.15
C ASP A 401 31.41 5.54 17.42
N GLY A 402 30.09 5.32 17.27
CA GLY A 402 29.30 4.59 18.23
C GLY A 402 29.46 3.12 17.90
N ASP A 403 30.35 2.43 18.62
CA ASP A 403 30.47 0.97 18.69
C ASP A 403 29.07 0.34 18.83
N MET A 404 28.48 -0.01 17.70
CA MET A 404 27.26 -0.80 17.60
C MET A 404 27.65 -2.02 16.78
N ASP A 405 27.85 -3.15 17.46
CA ASP A 405 28.27 -4.45 16.93
C ASP A 405 27.84 -4.67 15.46
N SER A 406 28.78 -4.43 14.55
CA SER A 406 28.59 -4.37 13.10
C SER A 406 28.68 -5.74 12.42
N LEU A 407 28.62 -6.84 13.18
CA LEU A 407 28.86 -8.19 12.66
C LEU A 407 27.66 -8.91 12.04
N SER A 408 26.48 -8.28 11.89
CA SER A 408 25.26 -8.99 11.45
C SER A 408 24.65 -8.53 10.12
N VAL A 409 24.79 -7.25 9.73
CA VAL A 409 23.96 -6.69 8.64
C VAL A 409 24.59 -6.87 7.24
N ASP A 410 25.92 -6.85 7.14
CA ASP A 410 26.62 -6.99 5.85
C ASP A 410 26.59 -8.40 5.28
N ALA A 411 26.51 -9.41 6.15
CA ALA A 411 26.31 -10.79 5.72
C ALA A 411 24.88 -11.03 5.21
N ALA A 412 23.87 -10.35 5.76
CA ALA A 412 22.47 -10.54 5.37
C ALA A 412 22.15 -9.92 4.00
N ALA A 413 22.64 -8.70 3.72
CA ALA A 413 22.35 -7.99 2.47
C ALA A 413 23.04 -8.63 1.25
N LYS A 414 24.32 -9.03 1.37
CA LYS A 414 25.02 -9.74 0.29
C LYS A 414 24.50 -11.16 0.06
N ARG A 415 23.99 -11.85 1.10
CA ARG A 415 23.44 -13.21 0.95
C ARG A 415 22.04 -13.24 0.33
N SER A 416 21.16 -12.29 0.68
CA SER A 416 19.80 -12.21 0.10
C SER A 416 19.80 -12.15 -1.43
N ASN A 417 20.71 -11.38 -2.03
CA ASN A 417 20.79 -11.24 -3.49
C ASN A 417 21.35 -12.50 -4.16
N ALA A 418 22.25 -13.23 -3.50
CA ALA A 418 22.79 -14.47 -4.01
C ALA A 418 21.77 -15.62 -3.94
N THR A 419 21.06 -15.78 -2.82
CA THR A 419 20.05 -16.83 -2.67
C THR A 419 18.81 -16.61 -3.56
N ASP A 420 18.37 -15.36 -3.73
CA ASP A 420 17.26 -15.04 -4.65
C ASP A 420 17.63 -15.36 -6.12
N GLY A 421 18.90 -15.15 -6.52
CA GLY A 421 19.40 -15.50 -7.85
C GLY A 421 19.39 -17.01 -8.13
N TRP A 422 19.83 -17.83 -7.17
CA TRP A 422 19.83 -19.29 -7.30
C TRP A 422 18.41 -19.90 -7.34
N ILE A 423 17.49 -19.36 -6.54
CA ILE A 423 16.08 -19.81 -6.55
C ILE A 423 15.43 -19.45 -7.90
N CYS A 424 15.68 -18.25 -8.43
CA CYS A 424 15.21 -17.87 -9.76
C CYS A 424 15.80 -18.77 -10.86
N LEU A 425 17.09 -19.11 -10.79
CA LEU A 425 17.74 -20.03 -11.72
C LEU A 425 17.11 -21.42 -11.67
N LEU A 426 16.86 -21.96 -10.47
CA LEU A 426 16.23 -23.26 -10.30
C LEU A 426 14.79 -23.27 -10.83
N ILE A 427 14.01 -22.22 -10.58
CA ILE A 427 12.65 -22.09 -11.15
C ILE A 427 12.70 -22.03 -12.68
N LEU A 428 13.66 -21.30 -13.26
CA LEU A 428 13.87 -21.24 -14.71
C LEU A 428 14.24 -22.61 -15.29
N VAL A 429 15.14 -23.34 -14.63
CA VAL A 429 15.51 -24.71 -15.01
C VAL A 429 14.30 -25.64 -14.95
N PHE A 430 13.49 -25.59 -13.89
CA PHE A 430 12.27 -26.40 -13.77
C PHE A 430 11.23 -26.04 -14.82
N LEU A 431 11.07 -24.76 -15.18
CA LEU A 431 10.14 -24.33 -16.22
C LEU A 431 10.61 -24.78 -17.61
N VAL A 432 11.90 -24.65 -17.92
CA VAL A 432 12.47 -25.10 -19.21
C VAL A 432 12.38 -26.61 -19.33
N LEU A 433 12.79 -27.36 -18.29
CA LEU A 433 12.71 -28.82 -18.29
C LEU A 433 11.26 -29.32 -18.30
N GLY A 434 10.36 -28.67 -17.57
CA GLY A 434 8.93 -28.99 -17.58
C GLY A 434 8.28 -28.75 -18.95
N SER A 435 8.68 -27.67 -19.64
CA SER A 435 8.21 -27.37 -21.00
C SER A 435 8.69 -28.40 -22.02
N ALA A 436 9.98 -28.79 -21.93
CA ALA A 436 10.56 -29.83 -22.77
C ALA A 436 9.88 -31.20 -22.53
N TYR A 437 9.61 -31.54 -21.27
CA TYR A 437 8.92 -32.77 -20.90
C TYR A 437 7.48 -32.82 -21.43
N MET A 438 6.73 -31.71 -21.34
CA MET A 438 5.37 -31.61 -21.88
C MET A 438 5.35 -31.69 -23.42
N LEU A 439 6.34 -31.11 -24.11
CA LEU A 439 6.50 -31.27 -25.56
C LEU A 439 6.80 -32.73 -25.95
N GLN A 440 7.60 -33.43 -25.15
CA GLN A 440 7.93 -34.83 -25.38
C GLN A 440 6.74 -35.78 -25.14
N LEU A 441 5.93 -35.51 -24.11
CA LEU A 441 4.66 -36.23 -23.89
C LEU A 441 3.66 -36.00 -25.03
N ARG A 442 3.61 -34.78 -25.58
CA ARG A 442 2.74 -34.44 -26.71
C ARG A 442 3.19 -35.12 -28.01
N SER A 443 4.50 -35.26 -28.22
CA SER A 443 5.08 -36.02 -29.33
C SER A 443 4.79 -37.52 -29.23
N ASN A 444 4.83 -38.08 -28.02
CA ASN A 444 4.57 -39.51 -27.82
C ASN A 444 3.09 -39.89 -27.94
N ASN A 445 2.16 -38.97 -27.64
CA ASN A 445 0.73 -39.21 -27.81
C ASN A 445 0.25 -39.19 -29.27
N HIS A 446 1.07 -38.76 -30.23
CA HIS A 446 0.68 -38.74 -31.64
C HIS A 446 0.79 -40.10 -32.36
N TRP A 447 1.28 -41.15 -31.68
CA TRP A 447 1.50 -42.47 -32.27
C TRP A 447 0.44 -43.53 -31.95
N SER A 448 -0.62 -43.22 -31.18
CA SER A 448 -1.59 -44.25 -30.74
C SER A 448 -2.96 -44.23 -31.42
N THR A 449 -3.24 -43.34 -32.37
CA THR A 449 -4.51 -43.34 -33.13
C THR A 449 -4.28 -43.80 -34.57
N GLY A 450 -4.00 -45.09 -34.72
CA GLY A 450 -3.71 -45.70 -36.02
C GLY A 450 -3.91 -47.21 -36.02
N ARG A 451 -5.05 -47.69 -35.53
CA ARG A 451 -5.56 -49.04 -35.86
C ARG A 451 -7.06 -48.98 -36.11
N SER A 452 -7.39 -48.79 -37.38
CA SER A 452 -8.61 -49.30 -37.99
C SER A 452 -8.61 -50.83 -37.92
N LEU A 453 -9.70 -51.41 -37.44
CA LEU A 453 -10.06 -52.83 -37.56
C LEU A 453 -11.45 -52.90 -38.23
N PRO A 454 -11.78 -54.04 -38.85
CA PRO A 454 -12.30 -54.15 -40.22
C PRO A 454 -13.78 -53.83 -40.41
#